data_AF-A0A922VHH8-F1
#
_entry.id   AF-A0A922VHH8-F1
#
_cell.length_a   1.000
_cell.length_b   1.000
_cell.length_c   1.000
_cell.angle_alpha   90.00
_cell.angle_beta   90.00
_cell.angle_gamma   90.00
#
_symmetry.space_group_name_H-M   'P 1'
#
loop_
_entity.id
_entity.type
_entity.pdbx_description
1 polymer ?
#
loop_
_entity_poly.entity_id
_entity_poly.type
_entity_poly.pdbx_seq_one_letter_code
_entity_poly.pdbx_strand_id
1 'polypeptide(L)'
;MSETALRDGVVLLGFALVFVLLFRKLGLGATLAFLVAGAVVGPQVLGLVGNVEQKRGVAELGITLLLFLVGLELSPARLWRLRQD
;
A
#
# COMPACT_ATOMS: atom_id res chain seq x y z
N MET A 1 20.01 11.05 -8.28
CA MET A 1 18.94 10.92 -7.24
C MET A 1 17.55 10.81 -7.86
N SER A 2 17.21 11.60 -8.89
CA SER A 2 15.94 11.54 -9.61
C SER A 2 15.73 10.25 -10.43
N GLU A 3 16.74 9.78 -11.15
CA GLU A 3 16.60 8.57 -12.01
C GLU A 3 16.30 7.30 -11.21
N THR A 4 16.93 7.14 -10.04
CA THR A 4 16.71 5.99 -9.16
C THR A 4 15.30 6.00 -8.56
N ALA A 5 14.81 7.17 -8.17
CA ALA A 5 13.45 7.30 -7.64
C ALA A 5 12.38 6.96 -8.68
N LEU A 6 12.57 7.42 -9.93
CA LEU A 6 11.66 7.10 -11.02
C LEU A 6 11.68 5.60 -11.35
N ARG A 7 12.88 5.01 -11.43
CA ARG A 7 13.05 3.56 -11.65
C ARG A 7 12.34 2.76 -10.56
N ASP A 8 12.60 3.07 -9.30
CA ASP A 8 12.00 2.36 -8.17
C ASP A 8 10.48 2.54 -8.13
N GLY A 9 9.98 3.74 -8.46
CA GLY A 9 8.55 4.01 -8.57
C GLY A 9 7.88 3.16 -9.65
N VAL A 10 8.47 3.07 -10.84
CA VAL A 10 7.95 2.23 -11.94
C VAL A 10 7.94 0.75 -11.55
N VAL A 11 9.00 0.27 -10.90
CA VAL A 11 9.07 -1.11 -10.42
C VAL A 11 7.98 -1.38 -9.37
N LEU A 12 7.87 -0.52 -8.35
CA LEU A 12 6.89 -0.69 -7.28
C LEU A 12 5.46 -0.67 -7.83
N LEU A 13 5.12 0.31 -8.66
CA LEU A 13 3.78 0.44 -9.24
C LEU A 13 3.48 -0.68 -10.24
N GLY A 14 4.45 -1.09 -11.05
CA GLY A 14 4.30 -2.20 -11.99
C GLY A 14 4.02 -3.52 -11.30
N PHE A 15 4.78 -3.85 -10.25
CA PHE A 15 4.53 -5.04 -9.45
C PHE A 15 3.19 -4.95 -8.72
N ALA A 16 2.88 -3.82 -8.08
CA ALA A 16 1.59 -3.60 -7.43
C ALA A 16 0.42 -3.86 -8.39
N LEU A 17 0.49 -3.33 -9.62
CA LEU A 17 -0.52 -3.56 -10.65
C LEU A 17 -0.67 -5.06 -10.98
N VAL A 18 0.44 -5.75 -11.27
CA VAL A 18 0.42 -7.18 -11.61
C VAL A 18 -0.18 -8.01 -10.48
N PHE A 19 0.23 -7.78 -9.24
CA PHE A 19 -0.26 -8.52 -8.08
C PHE A 19 -1.74 -8.23 -7.79
N VAL A 20 -2.19 -6.98 -7.90
CA VAL A 20 -3.62 -6.64 -7.73
C VAL A 20 -4.47 -7.37 -8.76
N LEU A 21 -4.05 -7.41 -10.02
CA LEU A 21 -4.78 -8.14 -11.07
C LEU A 21 -4.82 -9.64 -10.79
N LEU A 22 -3.72 -10.21 -10.30
CA LEU A 22 -3.65 -11.62 -9.93
C LEU A 22 -4.56 -11.95 -8.73
N PHE A 23 -4.47 -11.16 -7.66
CA PHE A 23 -5.23 -11.37 -6.43
C PHE A 23 -6.73 -11.15 -6.63
N ARG A 24 -7.10 -10.17 -7.47
CA ARG A 24 -8.49 -9.98 -7.87
C ARG A 24 -9.07 -11.21 -8.57
N LYS A 25 -8.28 -11.90 -9.40
CA LYS A 25 -8.71 -13.18 -10.02
C LYS A 25 -8.89 -14.31 -9.01
N LEU A 26 -8.16 -14.27 -7.90
CA LEU A 26 -8.25 -15.24 -6.81
C LEU A 26 -9.33 -14.89 -5.76
N GLY A 27 -10.05 -13.76 -5.93
CA GLY A 27 -11.03 -13.29 -4.95
C GLY A 27 -10.43 -12.69 -3.68
N LEU A 28 -9.14 -12.35 -3.69
CA LEU A 28 -8.44 -11.75 -2.54
C LEU A 28 -8.51 -10.22 -2.58
N GLY A 29 -8.51 -9.59 -1.40
CA GLY A 29 -8.55 -8.14 -1.27
C GLY A 29 -7.28 -7.44 -1.79
N ALA A 30 -7.43 -6.19 -2.26
CA ALA A 30 -6.33 -5.40 -2.82
C ALA A 30 -5.21 -5.12 -1.81
N THR A 31 -5.54 -4.95 -0.53
CA THR A 31 -4.55 -4.73 0.54
C THR A 31 -3.55 -5.88 0.62
N LEU A 32 -4.00 -7.13 0.54
CA LEU A 32 -3.12 -8.29 0.54
C LEU A 32 -2.21 -8.29 -0.70
N ALA A 33 -2.74 -7.92 -1.86
CA ALA A 33 -1.96 -7.84 -3.08
C ALA A 33 -0.81 -6.82 -2.96
N PHE A 34 -1.07 -5.64 -2.40
CA PHE A 34 -0.04 -4.62 -2.19
C PHE A 34 1.04 -5.07 -1.19
N LEU A 35 0.66 -5.75 -0.10
CA LEU A 35 1.61 -6.30 0.87
C LEU A 35 2.52 -7.35 0.24
N VAL A 36 1.95 -8.28 -0.54
CA VAL A 36 2.72 -9.33 -1.21
C VAL A 36 3.62 -8.75 -2.30
N ALA A 37 3.12 -7.79 -3.09
CA ALA A 37 3.93 -7.10 -4.09
C ALA A 37 5.14 -6.42 -3.44
N GLY A 38 4.94 -5.69 -2.33
CA GLY A 38 6.01 -5.05 -1.58
C GLY A 38 7.02 -6.04 -1.00
N ALA A 39 6.55 -7.15 -0.42
CA ALA A 39 7.41 -8.20 0.11
C ALA A 39 8.27 -8.84 -0.99
N VAL A 40 7.69 -9.11 -2.16
CA VAL A 40 8.39 -9.69 -3.32
C VAL A 40 9.42 -8.73 -3.91
N VAL A 41 9.07 -7.45 -4.04
CA VAL A 41 9.98 -6.42 -4.60
C VAL A 41 11.09 -6.02 -3.63
N GLY A 42 10.86 -6.19 -2.33
CA GLY A 42 11.76 -5.80 -1.26
C GLY A 42 13.13 -6.49 -1.26
N PRO A 43 14.07 -5.99 -0.44
CA PRO A 43 15.45 -6.46 -0.41
C PRO A 43 15.60 -7.94 -0.04
N GLN A 44 14.63 -8.51 0.68
CA GLN A 44 14.69 -9.89 1.17
C GLN A 44 14.29 -10.93 0.11
N VAL A 45 13.62 -10.53 -0.98
CA VAL A 45 13.13 -11.47 -2.01
C VAL A 45 13.80 -11.20 -3.35
N LEU A 46 13.37 -10.16 -4.10
CA LEU A 46 13.96 -9.87 -5.41
C LEU A 46 15.05 -8.80 -5.38
N GLY A 47 15.15 -7.99 -4.31
CA GLY A 47 16.22 -7.00 -4.20
C GLY A 47 16.14 -5.84 -5.19
N LEU A 48 15.00 -5.66 -5.88
CA LEU A 48 14.88 -4.68 -6.96
C LEU A 48 14.85 -3.22 -6.47
N VAL A 49 14.40 -3.04 -5.22
CA VAL A 49 14.11 -1.76 -4.59
C VAL A 49 14.68 -1.79 -3.17
N GLY A 50 15.67 -0.94 -2.90
CA GLY A 50 16.38 -0.84 -1.61
C GLY A 50 16.13 0.46 -0.84
N ASN A 51 16.86 0.70 0.24
CA ASN A 51 16.79 1.92 1.06
C ASN A 51 15.41 2.20 1.67
N VAL A 52 15.00 1.35 2.61
CA VAL A 52 13.75 1.52 3.39
C VAL A 52 13.68 2.91 4.01
N GLU A 53 14.81 3.43 4.50
CA GLU A 53 14.86 4.73 5.19
C GLU A 53 14.43 5.91 4.30
N GLN A 54 14.80 5.89 3.00
CA GLN A 54 14.38 6.93 2.05
C GLN A 54 12.89 6.84 1.68
N LYS A 55 12.29 5.66 1.81
CA LYS A 55 10.89 5.39 1.43
C LYS A 55 9.93 5.47 2.62
N ARG A 56 10.46 5.46 3.84
CA ARG A 56 9.69 5.51 5.09
C ARG A 56 8.77 6.72 5.15
N GLY A 57 9.27 7.92 4.85
CA GLY A 57 8.45 9.14 4.86
C GLY A 57 7.29 9.09 3.87
N VAL A 58 7.49 8.51 2.67
CA VAL A 58 6.40 8.32 1.69
C VAL A 58 5.37 7.31 2.18
N ALA A 59 5.82 6.21 2.82
CA ALA A 59 4.92 5.22 3.40
C ALA A 59 4.09 5.79 4.56
N GLU A 60 4.71 6.59 5.44
CA GLU A 60 4.03 7.28 6.55
C GLU A 60 2.95 8.24 6.03
N LEU A 61 3.26 9.03 5.00
CA LEU A 61 2.28 9.89 4.34
C LEU A 61 1.15 9.08 3.69
N GLY A 62 1.48 8.00 3.00
CA GLY A 62 0.50 7.11 2.37
C GLY A 62 -0.49 6.53 3.39
N ILE A 63 0.01 5.98 4.50
CA ILE A 63 -0.83 5.44 5.59
C ILE A 63 -1.69 6.55 6.22
N THR A 64 -1.11 7.74 6.44
CA THR A 64 -1.85 8.88 7.01
C THR A 64 -3.02 9.28 6.11
N LEU A 65 -2.80 9.38 4.79
CA LEU A 65 -3.85 9.69 3.82
C LEU A 65 -4.91 8.58 3.74
N LEU A 66 -4.50 7.31 3.82
CA LEU A 66 -5.43 6.18 3.85
C LEU A 66 -6.31 6.21 5.10
N LEU A 67 -5.72 6.40 6.28
CA LEU A 67 -6.47 6.50 7.54
C LEU A 67 -7.38 7.73 7.57
N PHE A 68 -6.95 8.84 6.96
CA PHE A 68 -7.77 10.02 6.79
C PHE A 68 -8.99 9.71 5.91
N LEU A 69 -8.80 9.06 4.76
CA LEU A 69 -9.89 8.65 3.87
C LEU A 69 -10.87 7.69 4.56
N VAL A 70 -10.35 6.68 5.26
CA VAL A 70 -11.17 5.77 6.09
C VAL A 70 -11.95 6.57 7.13
N GLY A 71 -11.33 7.57 7.76
CA GLY A 71 -11.99 8.49 8.69
C GLY A 71 -13.12 9.30 8.06
N LEU A 72 -13.00 9.71 6.80
CA LEU A 72 -14.05 10.43 6.05
C LEU A 72 -15.22 9.51 5.68
N GLU A 73 -14.96 8.24 5.37
CA GLU A 73 -16.01 7.25 5.08
C GLU A 73 -16.77 6.82 6.36
N LEU A 74 -16.13 6.92 7.53
CA LEU A 74 -16.76 6.64 8.82
C LEU A 74 -17.71 7.77 9.23
N SER A 75 -19.02 7.52 9.16
CA SER A 75 -20.01 8.47 9.70
C SER A 75 -20.00 8.44 11.24
N PRO A 76 -19.68 9.56 11.93
CA PRO A 76 -19.59 9.58 13.40
C PRO A 76 -20.89 9.17 14.09
N ALA A 77 -22.03 9.56 13.50
CA ALA A 77 -23.36 9.23 14.01
C ALA A 77 -23.66 7.72 13.98
N ARG A 78 -23.24 6.99 12.94
CA ARG A 78 -23.40 5.53 12.88
C ARG A 78 -22.50 4.84 13.90
N LEU A 79 -21.27 5.34 14.09
CA LEU A 79 -20.32 4.80 15.06
C LEU A 79 -20.84 4.96 16.51
N TRP A 80 -21.52 6.07 16.81
CA TRP A 80 -22.10 6.30 18.14
C TRP A 80 -23.27 5.36 18.46
N ARG A 81 -24.07 4.98 17.46
CA ARG A 81 -25.16 4.00 17.62
C ARG A 81 -24.66 2.59 17.88
N LEU A 82 -23.59 2.17 17.20
CA LEU A 82 -22.89 0.90 17.48
C LEU A 82 -22.28 0.81 18.88
N ARG A 83 -22.12 1.96 19.56
CA ARG A 83 -21.62 2.03 20.94
C ARG A 83 -22.73 1.91 21.99
N GLN A 84 -23.99 2.01 21.58
CA GLN A 84 -25.16 1.96 22.45
C GLN A 84 -25.84 0.58 22.49
N ASP A 85 -25.42 -0.34 21.60
CA ASP A 85 -25.75 -1.76 21.61
C ASP A 85 -24.63 -2.57 22.29
#